data_AF-A0A5K1E516-F1
#
_entry.id   AF-A0A5K1E516-F1
#
_cell.length_a   1.000
_cell.length_b   1.000
_cell.length_c   1.000
_cell.angle_alpha   90.00
_cell.angle_beta   90.00
_cell.angle_gamma   90.00
#
_symmetry.space_group_name_H-M   'P 1'
#
loop_
_entity.id
_entity.type
_entity.pdbx_description
1 polymer ?
#
loop_
_entity_poly.entity_id
_entity_poly.type
_entity_poly.pdbx_seq_one_letter_code
_entity_poly.pdbx_strand_id
1 'polypeptide(L)' 'PERINGKSYDYKSDIWSLGMVILECAIGSFPYSRPDQEEGNLSFYELLEAIVDQPAPSAPPDQFSPEFCSFISS' A
#
# COMPACT_ATOMS: atom_id res chain seq x y z
N PRO A 1 -5.99 -5.21 -7.87
CA PRO A 1 -4.74 -5.20 -8.66
C PRO A 1 -4.95 -5.53 -10.15
N GLU A 2 -4.77 -4.52 -10.99
CA GLU A 2 -4.72 -4.63 -12.46
C GLU A 2 -3.69 -5.65 -13.01
N ARG A 3 -2.62 -5.93 -12.23
CA ARG A 3 -1.56 -6.88 -12.60
C ARG A 3 -1.99 -8.36 -12.63
N ILE A 4 -3.08 -8.72 -11.98
CA ILE A 4 -3.60 -10.10 -12.00
C ILE A 4 -4.54 -10.33 -13.21
N ASN A 5 -4.90 -9.27 -13.92
CA ASN A 5 -5.91 -9.29 -15.00
C ASN A 5 -5.33 -9.11 -16.42
N GLY A 6 -4.01 -9.17 -16.60
CA GLY A 6 -3.39 -9.22 -17.94
C GLY A 6 -3.53 -7.96 -18.80
N LYS A 7 -3.71 -6.76 -18.20
CA LYS A 7 -3.71 -5.49 -18.93
C LYS A 7 -2.29 -4.95 -19.09
N SER A 8 -2.04 -4.30 -20.24
CA SER A 8 -0.77 -3.68 -20.64
C SER A 8 -0.17 -2.82 -19.53
N TYR A 9 1.17 -2.86 -19.37
CA TYR A 9 1.92 -2.05 -18.43
C TYR A 9 1.42 -0.60 -18.43
N ASP A 10 0.87 -0.14 -17.31
CA ASP A 10 0.34 1.20 -17.13
C ASP A 10 1.11 1.86 -15.97
N TYR A 11 1.50 3.12 -16.14
CA TYR A 11 2.31 3.89 -15.18
C TYR A 11 1.67 3.96 -13.77
N LYS A 12 0.38 3.62 -13.67
CA LYS A 12 -0.40 3.51 -12.43
C LYS A 12 0.21 2.54 -11.42
N SER A 13 0.77 1.41 -11.88
CA SER A 13 1.41 0.46 -10.97
C SER A 13 2.67 1.06 -10.30
N ASP A 14 3.40 1.93 -11.00
CA ASP A 14 4.57 2.61 -10.46
C ASP A 14 4.15 3.72 -9.48
N ILE A 15 3.08 4.46 -9.79
CA ILE A 15 2.48 5.45 -8.89
C ILE A 15 1.98 4.79 -7.60
N TRP A 16 1.27 3.67 -7.70
CA TRP A 16 0.80 2.93 -6.54
C TRP A 16 1.95 2.44 -5.66
N SER A 17 2.99 1.87 -6.27
CA SER A 17 4.18 1.38 -5.56
C SER A 17 4.92 2.53 -4.86
N LEU A 18 5.02 3.69 -5.52
CA LEU A 18 5.60 4.90 -4.93
C LEU A 18 4.77 5.40 -3.73
N GLY A 19 3.44 5.42 -3.85
CA GLY A 19 2.54 5.77 -2.76
C GLY A 19 2.74 4.89 -1.53
N MET A 20 2.92 3.57 -1.73
CA MET A 20 3.22 2.63 -0.65
C MET A 20 4.55 2.90 0.04
N VAL A 21 5.63 3.16 -0.71
CA VAL A 21 6.94 3.49 -0.13
C VAL A 21 6.88 4.80 0.67
N ILE A 22 6.19 5.82 0.14
CA ILE A 22 6.02 7.10 0.82
C ILE A 22 5.20 6.93 2.11
N LEU A 23 4.13 6.13 2.07
CA LEU A 23 3.30 5.83 3.23
C LEU A 23 4.09 5.05 4.29
N GLU A 24 4.83 4.02 3.90
CA GLU A 24 5.72 3.25 4.79
C GLU A 24 6.74 4.17 5.49
N CYS A 25 7.38 5.06 4.73
CA CYS A 25 8.31 6.04 5.29
C CYS A 25 7.64 7.00 6.28
N ALA A 26 6.37 7.35 6.05
CA ALA A 26 5.63 8.28 6.91
C ALA A 26 5.16 7.62 8.22
N ILE A 27 4.71 6.36 8.16
CA ILE A 27 4.21 5.63 9.35
C ILE A 27 5.31 4.85 10.08
N GLY A 28 6.45 4.63 9.44
CA GLY A 28 7.62 3.93 9.99
C GLY A 28 7.52 2.40 9.95
N SER A 29 6.48 1.85 9.32
CA SER A 29 6.25 0.42 9.18
C SER A 29 5.53 0.11 7.86
N PHE A 30 5.66 -1.12 7.37
CA PHE A 30 4.99 -1.50 6.12
C PHE A 30 3.46 -1.54 6.31
N PRO A 31 2.64 -0.91 5.45
CA PRO A 31 1.20 -0.74 5.68
C PRO A 31 0.38 -2.04 5.79
N TYR A 32 0.88 -3.15 5.24
CA TYR A 32 0.22 -4.47 5.35
C TYR A 32 0.78 -5.33 6.47
N SER A 33 1.79 -4.87 7.22
CA SER A 33 2.31 -5.59 8.38
C SER A 33 1.21 -5.78 9.41
N ARG A 34 0.98 -7.03 9.82
CA ARG A 34 0.02 -7.33 10.89
C ARG A 34 0.67 -7.11 12.26
N PRO A 35 -0.07 -6.60 13.26
CA PRO A 35 0.48 -6.34 14.60
C PRO A 35 1.03 -7.58 15.32
N ASP A 36 0.60 -8.77 14.91
CA ASP A 36 0.97 -10.07 15.47
C ASP A 36 2.09 -10.78 14.69
N GLN A 37 2.58 -10.20 13.59
CA GLN A 37 3.69 -10.75 12.81
C GLN A 37 4.96 -9.92 13.03
N GLU A 38 6.09 -10.61 13.22
CA GLU A 38 7.41 -9.98 13.14
C GLU A 38 7.56 -9.29 11.78
N GLU A 39 8.13 -8.07 11.79
CA GLU A 39 8.39 -7.29 10.58
C GLU A 39 9.15 -8.13 9.54
N GLY A 40 8.49 -8.41 8.41
CA GLY A 40 9.05 -9.21 7.31
C GLY A 40 8.55 -10.66 7.20
N ASN A 41 7.60 -11.10 8.05
CA ASN A 41 7.08 -12.48 8.01
C ASN A 41 5.76 -12.67 7.22
N LEU A 42 5.39 -11.69 6.37
CA LEU A 42 4.27 -11.84 5.45
C LEU A 42 4.65 -12.76 4.30
N SER A 43 3.89 -13.84 4.11
CA SER A 43 4.05 -14.68 2.92
C SER A 43 3.71 -13.90 1.65
N PHE A 44 4.44 -14.16 0.56
CA PHE A 44 4.16 -13.57 -0.75
C PHE A 44 2.70 -13.75 -1.19
N TYR A 45 2.10 -14.91 -0.88
CA TYR A 45 0.71 -15.19 -1.22
C TYR A 45 -0.28 -14.38 -0.38
N GLU A 46 -0.01 -14.20 0.92
CA GLU A 46 -0.85 -13.37 1.81
C GLU A 46 -0.79 -11.90 1.39
N LEU A 47 0.39 -11.42 0.99
CA LEU A 47 0.55 -10.06 0.47
C LEU A 47 -0.21 -9.88 -0.84
N LEU A 48 -0.13 -10.85 -1.76
CA LEU A 48 -0.90 -10.81 -3.00
C LEU A 48 -2.39 -10.75 -2.70
N GLU A 49 -2.91 -11.65 -1.87
CA GLU A 49 -4.32 -11.68 -1.45
C GLU A 49 -4.75 -10.35 -0.84
N ALA A 50 -3.96 -9.78 0.07
CA ALA A 50 -4.25 -8.47 0.67
C ALA A 50 -4.33 -7.35 -0.37
N ILE A 51 -3.41 -7.32 -1.34
CA ILE A 51 -3.42 -6.32 -2.43
C ILE A 51 -4.62 -6.53 -3.37
N VAL A 52 -5.17 -7.76 -3.48
CA VAL A 52 -6.36 -8.04 -4.29
C VAL A 52 -7.65 -7.67 -3.59
N ASP A 53 -7.81 -8.18 -2.38
CA ASP A 53 -9.10 -8.35 -1.74
C ASP A 53 -9.35 -7.30 -0.65
N GLN A 54 -8.30 -6.64 -0.16
CA GLN A 54 -8.43 -5.57 0.83
C GLN A 54 -8.37 -4.18 0.18
N PRO A 55 -9.03 -3.18 0.79
CA PRO A 55 -8.88 -1.80 0.36
C PRO A 55 -7.42 -1.34 0.49
N ALA A 56 -6.98 -0.46 -0.42
CA ALA A 56 -5.64 0.09 -0.37
C ALA A 56 -5.42 0.88 0.94
N PRO A 57 -4.23 0.79 1.54
CA PRO A 57 -3.89 1.54 2.75
C PRO A 57 -4.00 3.06 2.53
N SER A 58 -4.47 3.76 3.56
CA SER A 58 -4.61 5.22 3.55
C SER A 58 -3.82 5.85 4.71
N ALA A 59 -3.34 7.07 4.51
CA ALA A 59 -2.71 7.84 5.58
C ALA A 59 -3.71 8.19 6.70
N PRO A 60 -3.34 8.08 7.98
CA PRO A 60 -4.16 8.54 9.10
C PRO A 60 -4.43 10.06 9.04
N PRO A 61 -5.69 10.50 8.87
CA PRO A 61 -6.00 11.92 8.66
C PRO A 61 -5.83 12.78 9.92
N ASP A 62 -5.72 12.15 11.08
CA ASP A 62 -5.44 12.78 12.38
C ASP A 62 -3.95 13.06 12.59
N GLN A 63 -3.07 12.42 11.82
CA GLN A 63 -1.61 12.51 11.98
C GLN A 63 -0.93 13.27 10.84
N PHE A 64 -1.52 13.28 9.64
CA PHE A 64 -0.92 13.87 8.45
C PHE A 64 -1.78 14.98 7.86
N SER A 65 -1.15 15.83 7.02
CA SER A 65 -1.87 16.93 6.39
C SER A 65 -2.91 16.42 5.37
N PRO A 66 -3.96 17.22 5.08
CA PRO A 66 -4.96 16.86 4.07
C PRO A 66 -4.34 16.61 2.69
N GLU A 67 -3.29 17.34 2.33
CA GLU A 67 -2.58 17.20 1.06
C GLU A 67 -1.85 15.85 0.97
N PHE A 68 -1.23 15.42 2.07
CA PHE A 68 -0.58 14.11 2.13
C PHE A 68 -1.61 12.98 2.01
N CYS A 69 -2.72 13.07 2.75
CA CYS A 69 -3.80 12.09 2.68
C CYS A 69 -4.39 12.01 1.26
N SER A 70 -4.62 13.17 0.63
CA SER A 70 -5.08 13.25 -0.76
C SER A 70 -4.10 12.59 -1.72
N PHE A 71 -2.80 12.86 -1.58
CA PHE A 71 -1.76 12.29 -2.43
C PHE A 71 -1.70 10.76 -2.33
N ILE A 72 -1.77 10.20 -1.13
CA ILE A 72 -1.77 8.74 -0.91
C ILE A 72 -3.04 8.08 -1.44
N SER A 73 -4.18 8.78 -1.44
CA SER A 73 -5.46 8.28 -1.95
C SER A 73 -5.68 8.42 -3.46
N SER A 74 -4.69 8.96 -4.20
CA SER A 74 -4.79 9.27 -5.63
C SER A 74 -4.60 8.08 -6.56
#